data_AF-A0A1B9N8R2-F1
#
_entry.id   AF-A0A1B9N8R2-F1
#
_cell.length_a   1.000
_cell.length_b   1.000
_cell.length_c   1.000
_cell.angle_alpha   90.00
_cell.angle_beta   90.00
_cell.angle_gamma   90.00
#
_symmetry.space_group_name_H-M   'P 1'
#
loop_
_entity.id
_entity.type
_entity.pdbx_description
1 polymer ?
#
loop_
_entity_poly.entity_id
_entity_poly.type
_entity_poly.pdbx_seq_one_letter_code
_entity_poly.pdbx_strand_id
1 'polypeptide(L)'
;MKRDIKQVLVAWANVRRSIRTGLEYPYKSPSILNDNNGVDPRPLLSEDEAEIVDKAILCLSKIDIISYSILKSVYINQQSCRQLAKNTHKSKDFVCDKLKMAEIYVFAKIHDVISDVIL
;
A
#
# COMPACT_ATOMS: atom_id res chain seq x y z
N MET A 1 2.88 -4.09 -18.38
CA MET A 1 2.27 -5.03 -17.42
C MET A 1 1.48 -4.21 -16.41
N LYS A 2 0.14 -4.23 -16.46
CA LYS A 2 -0.71 -3.47 -15.50
C LYS A 2 -0.59 -4.17 -14.13
N ARG A 3 0.14 -3.58 -13.17
CA ARG A 3 0.20 -4.12 -11.80
C ARG A 3 -1.18 -3.95 -11.15
N ASP A 4 -1.67 -4.98 -10.48
CA ASP A 4 -2.91 -4.90 -9.69
C ASP A 4 -2.69 -3.98 -8.48
N ILE A 5 -3.68 -3.15 -8.12
CA ILE A 5 -3.59 -2.24 -6.98
C ILE A 5 -3.24 -2.97 -5.69
N LYS A 6 -3.74 -4.19 -5.52
CA LYS A 6 -3.42 -5.02 -4.35
C LYS A 6 -1.94 -5.36 -4.28
N GLN A 7 -1.31 -5.65 -5.41
CA GLN A 7 0.13 -5.91 -5.46
C GLN A 7 0.93 -4.66 -5.12
N VAL A 8 0.49 -3.49 -5.61
CA VAL A 8 1.11 -2.20 -5.28
C VAL A 8 0.99 -1.89 -3.79
N LEU A 9 -0.19 -2.08 -3.19
CA LEU A 9 -0.43 -1.84 -1.76
C LEU A 9 0.32 -2.85 -0.87
N VAL A 10 0.45 -4.11 -1.29
CA VAL A 10 1.32 -5.09 -0.60
C VAL A 10 2.77 -4.64 -0.66
N ALA A 11 3.26 -4.21 -1.82
CA ALA A 11 4.63 -3.76 -1.99
C ALA A 11 4.92 -2.50 -1.17
N TRP A 12 4.01 -1.53 -1.19
CA TRP A 12 4.04 -0.35 -0.32
C TRP A 12 4.10 -0.72 1.17
N ALA A 13 3.24 -1.65 1.61
CA ALA A 13 3.24 -2.07 3.01
C ALA A 13 4.56 -2.75 3.42
N ASN A 14 5.17 -3.52 2.52
CA ASN A 14 6.49 -4.11 2.74
C ASN A 14 7.55 -3.03 2.93
N VAL A 15 7.56 -2.00 2.07
CA VAL A 15 8.48 -0.84 2.18
C VAL A 15 8.30 -0.13 3.52
N ARG A 16 7.06 0.17 3.91
CA ARG A 16 6.80 0.91 5.18
C ARG A 16 7.10 0.05 6.41
N ARG A 17 7.00 -1.27 6.30
CA ARG A 17 7.34 -2.19 7.39
C ARG A 17 8.86 -2.39 7.50
N SER A 18 9.58 -2.45 6.39
CA SER A 18 11.05 -2.60 6.37
C SER A 18 11.76 -1.36 6.92
N ILE A 19 11.31 -0.15 6.54
CA ILE A 19 11.85 1.13 7.04
C ILE A 19 11.73 1.24 8.58
N ARG A 20 10.65 0.73 9.17
CA ARG A 20 10.43 0.80 10.63
C ARG A 20 11.39 -0.08 11.44
N THR A 21 12.12 -0.99 10.79
CA THR A 21 13.09 -1.90 11.42
C THR A 21 14.51 -1.32 11.50
N GLY A 22 14.75 -0.10 10.99
CA GLY A 22 16.07 0.55 11.10
C GLY A 22 17.17 -0.12 10.28
N LEU A 23 16.84 -0.87 9.24
CA LEU A 23 17.82 -1.40 8.28
C LEU A 23 17.96 -0.39 7.13
N GLU A 24 18.95 0.49 7.29
CA GLU A 24 19.30 1.67 6.48
C GLU A 24 19.79 1.37 5.05
N TYR A 25 19.23 0.39 4.33
CA TYR A 25 19.64 0.18 2.94
C TYR A 25 18.78 1.03 2.00
N PRO A 26 19.36 2.03 1.29
CA PRO A 26 18.64 2.79 0.28
C PRO A 26 18.22 1.83 -0.83
N TYR A 27 16.93 1.50 -0.88
CA TYR A 27 16.43 0.43 -1.75
C TYR A 27 16.20 0.99 -3.15
N LYS A 28 17.29 1.11 -3.91
CA LYS A 28 17.19 1.25 -5.38
C LYS A 28 16.62 -0.06 -5.91
N SER A 29 15.40 -0.01 -6.45
CA SER A 29 14.75 -1.16 -7.10
C SER A 29 15.73 -1.85 -8.07
N PRO A 30 15.83 -3.20 -8.08
CA PRO A 30 16.82 -3.87 -8.91
C PRO A 30 16.34 -3.87 -10.37
N SER A 31 16.70 -2.82 -11.10
CA SER A 31 16.95 -2.97 -12.52
C SER A 31 18.37 -3.51 -12.64
N ILE A 32 18.49 -4.83 -12.75
CA ILE A 32 19.73 -5.56 -13.08
C ILE A 32 20.75 -5.53 -11.93
N LEU A 33 20.88 -6.66 -11.21
CA LEU A 33 22.16 -7.29 -10.88
C LEU A 33 21.84 -8.55 -10.06
N ASN A 34 22.01 -9.68 -10.73
CA ASN A 34 21.87 -11.02 -10.20
C ASN A 34 23.10 -11.28 -9.31
N ASP A 35 22.95 -11.28 -7.98
CA ASP A 35 23.95 -11.92 -7.13
C ASP A 35 23.33 -12.54 -5.87
N ASN A 36 23.82 -13.73 -5.57
CA ASN A 36 23.20 -14.74 -4.73
C ASN A 36 23.35 -14.45 -3.23
N ASN A 37 22.60 -13.49 -2.67
CA ASN A 37 22.55 -13.28 -1.22
C ASN A 37 21.16 -12.81 -0.76
N GLY A 38 20.37 -13.72 -0.17
CA GLY A 38 19.28 -13.40 0.77
C GLY A 38 18.28 -12.32 0.32
N VAL A 39 17.99 -12.21 -0.98
CA VAL A 39 17.08 -11.20 -1.51
C VAL A 39 15.69 -11.50 -0.95
N ASP A 40 15.17 -10.58 -0.14
CA ASP A 40 13.81 -10.66 0.36
C ASP A 40 12.86 -10.79 -0.83
N PRO A 41 12.17 -11.94 -1.04
CA PRO A 41 11.42 -12.23 -2.26
C PRO A 41 10.14 -11.39 -2.36
N ARG A 42 9.91 -10.53 -1.36
CA ARG A 42 8.73 -9.68 -1.28
C ARG A 42 8.79 -8.57 -2.31
N PRO A 43 7.70 -8.30 -3.05
CA PRO A 43 7.65 -7.16 -3.94
C PRO A 43 7.82 -5.89 -3.11
N LEU A 44 8.67 -5.00 -3.58
CA LEU A 44 8.99 -3.70 -2.97
C LEU A 44 8.81 -2.62 -4.05
N LEU A 45 8.34 -1.45 -3.63
CA LEU A 45 8.31 -0.26 -4.47
C LEU A 45 9.64 0.49 -4.32
N SER A 46 10.03 1.23 -5.35
CA SER A 46 11.04 2.28 -5.22
C SER A 46 10.58 3.38 -4.23
N GLU A 47 11.50 4.17 -3.69
CA GLU A 47 11.15 5.27 -2.78
C GLU A 47 10.18 6.27 -3.41
N ASP A 48 10.41 6.64 -4.68
CA ASP A 48 9.55 7.56 -5.44
C ASP A 48 8.13 6.99 -5.61
N GLU A 49 8.02 5.72 -6.03
CA GLU A 49 6.72 5.04 -6.15
C GLU A 49 6.02 4.95 -4.78
N ALA A 50 6.77 4.66 -3.71
CA ALA A 50 6.22 4.58 -2.36
C ALA A 50 5.74 5.94 -1.85
N GLU A 51 6.40 7.04 -2.20
CA GLU A 51 5.98 8.40 -1.87
C GLU A 51 4.67 8.78 -2.59
N ILE A 52 4.52 8.42 -3.86
CA ILE A 52 3.27 8.62 -4.61
C ILE A 52 2.11 7.89 -3.94
N VAL A 53 2.31 6.62 -3.56
CA VAL A 53 1.30 5.83 -2.86
C VAL A 53 0.98 6.44 -1.48
N ASP A 54 1.98 6.90 -0.73
CA ASP A 54 1.77 7.58 0.55
C ASP A 54 0.91 8.85 0.40
N LYS A 55 1.22 9.70 -0.59
CA LYS A 55 0.44 10.91 -0.86
C LYS A 55 -1.01 10.56 -1.18
N ALA A 56 -1.26 9.54 -2.00
CA ALA A 56 -2.61 9.09 -2.32
C ALA A 56 -3.37 8.59 -1.07
N ILE A 57 -2.72 7.81 -0.21
CA ILE A 57 -3.29 7.31 1.04
C ILE A 57 -3.52 8.45 2.05
N LEU A 58 -2.64 9.46 2.10
CA LEU A 58 -2.83 10.66 2.91
C LEU A 58 -4.01 11.51 2.40
N CYS A 59 -4.24 11.58 1.10
CA CYS A 59 -5.44 12.21 0.57
C CYS A 59 -6.71 11.46 0.98
N LEU A 60 -6.67 10.13 1.02
CA LEU A 60 -7.80 9.32 1.50
C LEU A 60 -8.13 9.65 2.98
N SER A 61 -7.14 9.87 3.83
CA SER A 61 -7.37 10.16 5.26
C SER A 61 -8.14 11.47 5.50
N LYS A 62 -8.00 12.44 4.58
CA LYS A 62 -8.71 13.73 4.62
C LYS A 62 -10.19 13.60 4.23
N ILE A 63 -10.55 12.57 3.47
CA ILE A 63 -11.91 12.39 2.92
C ILE A 63 -12.69 11.33 3.70
N ASP A 64 -12.07 10.17 3.95
CA ASP A 64 -12.68 9.06 4.69
C ASP A 64 -11.64 8.42 5.62
N ILE A 65 -11.60 8.94 6.85
CA ILE A 65 -10.71 8.46 7.91
C ILE A 65 -10.95 6.99 8.27
N ILE A 66 -12.18 6.50 8.11
CA ILE A 66 -12.54 5.11 8.42
C ILE A 66 -11.92 4.18 7.37
N SER A 67 -12.11 4.49 6.09
CA SER A 67 -11.52 3.74 4.98
C SER A 67 -10.00 3.75 5.04
N TYR A 68 -9.39 4.88 5.39
CA TYR A 68 -7.95 4.99 5.62
C TYR A 68 -7.47 4.08 6.77
N SER A 69 -8.18 4.07 7.91
CA SER A 69 -7.83 3.24 9.06
C SER A 69 -7.92 1.74 8.74
N ILE A 70 -8.98 1.34 8.01
CA ILE A 70 -9.16 -0.04 7.55
C ILE A 70 -8.03 -0.44 6.60
N LEU A 71 -7.71 0.40 5.60
CA LEU A 71 -6.64 0.13 4.63
C LEU A 71 -5.30 -0.07 5.33
N LYS A 72 -4.92 0.83 6.25
CA LYS A 72 -3.68 0.67 7.03
C LYS A 72 -3.69 -0.61 7.86
N SER A 73 -4.80 -0.91 8.52
CA SER A 73 -4.90 -2.11 9.35
C SER A 73 -4.79 -3.41 8.55
N VAL A 74 -5.34 -3.44 7.34
CA VAL A 74 -5.24 -4.60 6.46
C VAL A 74 -3.84 -4.77 5.89
N TYR A 75 -3.24 -3.71 5.33
CA TYR A 75 -1.98 -3.82 4.62
C TYR A 75 -0.74 -3.73 5.53
N ILE A 76 -0.71 -2.78 6.47
CA ILE A 76 0.42 -2.60 7.40
C ILE A 76 0.36 -3.63 8.51
N ASN A 77 -0.78 -3.72 9.22
CA ASN A 77 -0.93 -4.57 10.40
C ASN A 77 -1.35 -6.01 10.07
N GLN A 78 -1.57 -6.34 8.79
CA GLN A 78 -1.98 -7.67 8.30
C GLN A 78 -3.24 -8.22 8.98
N GLN A 79 -4.14 -7.35 9.43
CA GLN A 79 -5.40 -7.77 10.03
C GLN A 79 -6.39 -8.17 8.94
N SER A 80 -7.00 -9.34 9.08
CA SER A 80 -8.08 -9.74 8.18
C SER A 80 -9.32 -8.85 8.38
N CYS A 81 -10.12 -8.68 7.32
CA CYS A 81 -11.40 -7.96 7.42
C CYS A 81 -12.32 -8.56 8.50
N ARG A 82 -12.25 -9.87 8.74
CA ARG A 82 -13.01 -10.56 9.80
C ARG A 82 -12.53 -10.15 11.19
N GLN A 83 -11.22 -10.01 11.39
CA GLN A 83 -10.65 -9.57 12.66
C GLN A 83 -11.01 -8.10 12.94
N LEU A 84 -10.92 -7.25 11.92
CA LEU A 84 -11.33 -5.85 12.01
C LEU A 84 -12.82 -5.69 12.33
N ALA A 85 -13.68 -6.46 11.67
CA ALA A 85 -15.12 -6.46 11.92
C ALA A 85 -15.44 -6.81 13.39
N LYS A 86 -14.75 -7.81 13.95
CA LYS A 86 -14.86 -8.17 15.38
C LYS A 86 -14.41 -7.03 16.29
N ASN A 87 -13.25 -6.43 16.01
CA ASN A 87 -12.68 -5.38 16.86
C ASN A 87 -13.46 -4.07 16.81
N THR A 88 -14.14 -3.78 15.70
CA THR A 88 -14.89 -2.53 15.48
C THR A 88 -16.39 -2.69 15.70
N HIS A 89 -16.86 -3.89 16.05
CA HIS A 89 -18.28 -4.24 16.15
C HIS A 89 -19.09 -3.86 14.89
N LYS A 90 -18.47 -3.96 13.71
CA LYS A 90 -19.11 -3.71 12.41
C LYS A 90 -19.32 -5.02 11.65
N SER A 91 -20.20 -4.99 10.65
CA SER A 91 -20.35 -6.13 9.73
C SER A 91 -19.07 -6.33 8.92
N LYS A 92 -18.74 -7.60 8.64
CA LYS A 92 -17.62 -7.96 7.75
C LYS A 92 -17.77 -7.30 6.38
N ASP A 93 -18.99 -7.28 5.85
CA ASP A 93 -19.25 -6.76 4.51
C ASP A 93 -19.03 -5.25 4.46
N PHE A 94 -19.42 -4.52 5.51
CA PHE A 94 -19.11 -3.11 5.66
C PHE A 94 -17.60 -2.83 5.62
N VAL A 95 -16.79 -3.65 6.32
CA VAL A 95 -15.32 -3.51 6.32
C VAL A 95 -14.74 -3.82 4.94
N CYS A 96 -15.20 -4.89 4.29
CA CYS A 96 -14.77 -5.26 2.94
C CYS A 96 -15.12 -4.18 1.90
N ASP A 97 -16.33 -3.62 1.96
CA ASP A 97 -16.78 -2.57 1.05
C ASP A 97 -15.95 -1.30 1.23
N LYS A 98 -15.70 -0.90 2.48
CA LYS A 98 -14.83 0.24 2.79
C LYS A 98 -13.40 0.03 2.31
N LEU A 99 -12.84 -1.17 2.50
CA LEU A 99 -11.53 -1.51 1.97
C LEU A 99 -11.51 -1.43 0.43
N LYS A 100 -12.51 -1.99 -0.25
CA LYS A 100 -12.59 -1.96 -1.72
C LYS A 100 -12.69 -0.53 -2.26
N MET A 101 -13.48 0.33 -1.61
CA MET A 101 -13.57 1.75 -1.98
C MET A 101 -12.25 2.48 -1.74
N ALA A 102 -11.56 2.17 -0.65
CA ALA A 102 -10.22 2.70 -0.37
C ALA A 102 -9.22 2.30 -1.45
N GLU A 103 -9.20 1.03 -1.85
CA GLU A 103 -8.32 0.50 -2.92
C GLU A 103 -8.59 1.21 -4.25
N ILE A 104 -9.86 1.34 -4.65
CA ILE A 104 -10.25 2.02 -5.89
C ILE A 104 -9.83 3.50 -5.87
N TYR A 105 -10.06 4.19 -4.76
CA TYR A 105 -9.68 5.59 -4.60
C TYR A 105 -8.17 5.79 -4.74
N VAL A 106 -7.37 4.97 -4.06
CA VAL A 106 -5.91 5.05 -4.12
C VAL A 106 -5.42 4.74 -5.53
N PHE A 107 -5.98 3.72 -6.19
CA PHE A 107 -5.65 3.41 -7.59
C PHE A 107 -5.93 4.58 -8.53
N ALA A 108 -7.11 5.20 -8.41
CA ALA A 108 -7.47 6.36 -9.22
C ALA A 108 -6.49 7.52 -8.99
N LYS A 109 -6.14 7.81 -7.73
CA LYS A 109 -5.21 8.90 -7.40
C LYS A 109 -3.78 8.65 -7.91
N ILE A 110 -3.31 7.42 -7.85
CA ILE A 110 -2.00 7.05 -8.43
C ILE A 110 -2.04 7.24 -9.94
N HIS A 111 -3.14 6.82 -10.59
CA HIS A 111 -3.30 6.97 -12.03
C HIS A 111 -3.37 8.44 -12.47
N ASP A 112 -4.05 9.30 -11.71
CA ASP A 112 -4.09 10.75 -11.94
C ASP A 112 -2.66 11.32 -11.94
N VAL A 113 -1.88 11.04 -10.88
CA VAL A 113 -0.50 11.55 -10.75
C VAL A 113 0.41 11.07 -11.88
N ILE A 114 0.32 9.80 -12.26
CA ILE A 114 1.14 9.26 -13.36
C ILE A 114 0.73 9.87 -14.71
N SER A 115 -0.57 10.13 -14.90
CA SER A 115 -1.07 10.76 -16.12
C SER A 115 -0.61 12.21 -16.23
N ASP A 116 -0.58 12.94 -15.11
CA ASP A 116 -0.11 14.33 -15.05
C ASP A 116 1.40 14.48 -15.29
N VAL A 117 2.20 13.43 -15.07
CA VAL A 117 3.67 13.43 -15.29
C VAL A 117 4.06 13.21 -16.76
N ILE A 118 3.13 12.80 -17.63
CA ILE A 118 3.38 12.51 -19.06
C ILE A 118 2.93 13.67 -19.99
N LEU A 119 2.54 14.82 -19.43
CA LEU A 119 2.22 16.06 -20.16
C LEU A 119 3.29 17.13 -19.94
#